data_AF-A0A959V011-F1
#
_entry.id   AF-A0A959V011-F1
#
_cell.length_a   1.000
_cell.length_b   1.000
_cell.length_c   1.000
_cell.angle_alpha   90.00
_cell.angle_beta   90.00
_cell.angle_gamma   90.00
#
_symmetry.space_group_name_H-M   'P 1'
#
loop_
_entity.id
_entity.type
_entity.pdbx_description
1 polymer ?
#
loop_
_entity_poly.entity_id
_entity_poly.type
_entity_poly.pdbx_seq_one_letter_code
_entity_poly.pdbx_strand_id
1 'polypeptide(L)' 'MSPAHRFYTALQQHDWRAMNACYHPEARFHDPVFGHLDADGVRAMWELLLSRGTDLRLAYEVEREGEE' A
#
# COMPACT_ATOMS: atom_id res chain seq x y z
N MET A 1 11.54 -10.63 5.32
CA MET A 1 10.67 -10.16 4.22
C MET A 1 10.83 -8.64 4.12
N SER A 2 11.08 -8.07 2.94
CA SER A 2 11.26 -6.61 2.80
C SER A 2 9.93 -5.85 2.99
N PRO A 3 9.95 -4.54 3.30
CA PRO A 3 8.74 -3.73 3.38
C PRO A 3 7.91 -3.77 2.09
N ALA A 4 8.57 -3.72 0.93
CA ALA A 4 7.90 -3.83 -0.38
C ALA A 4 7.16 -5.17 -0.54
N HIS A 5 7.83 -6.28 -0.22
CA HIS A 5 7.20 -7.60 -0.33
C HIS A 5 6.02 -7.75 0.63
N ARG A 6 6.13 -7.24 1.87
CA ARG A 6 5.01 -7.24 2.83
C ARG A 6 3.83 -6.42 2.31
N PHE A 7 4.08 -5.23 1.76
CA PHE A 7 3.04 -4.36 1.23
C PHE A 7 2.26 -5.00 0.08
N TYR A 8 2.96 -5.52 -0.94
CA TYR A 8 2.31 -6.09 -2.11
C TYR A 8 1.65 -7.45 -1.82
N THR A 9 2.18 -8.26 -0.90
CA THR A 9 1.47 -9.44 -0.40
C THR A 9 0.16 -9.06 0.29
N ALA A 10 0.19 -8.02 1.14
CA ALA A 10 -1.02 -7.54 1.81
C ALA A 10 -2.05 -7.01 0.81
N LEU A 11 -1.62 -6.26 -0.21
CA LEU A 11 -2.49 -5.79 -1.29
C LEU A 11 -3.13 -6.94 -2.08
N GLN A 12 -2.35 -7.99 -2.39
CA GLN A 12 -2.86 -9.19 -3.07
C GLN A 12 -3.93 -9.93 -2.24
N GLN A 13 -3.87 -9.83 -0.91
CA GLN A 13 -4.80 -10.47 0.03
C GLN A 13 -5.94 -9.54 0.48
N HIS A 14 -6.02 -8.31 -0.05
CA HIS A 14 -6.94 -7.26 0.39
C HIS A 14 -6.80 -6.91 1.89
N ASP A 15 -5.62 -7.14 2.49
CA ASP A 15 -5.33 -6.83 3.89
C ASP A 15 -4.81 -5.39 4.02
N TRP A 16 -5.75 -4.45 4.08
CA TRP A 16 -5.43 -3.04 4.28
C TRP A 16 -4.71 -2.77 5.60
N ARG A 17 -4.90 -3.58 6.66
CA ARG A 17 -4.22 -3.37 7.95
C ARG A 17 -2.73 -3.64 7.83
N ALA A 18 -2.37 -4.74 7.17
CA ALA A 18 -0.97 -5.07 6.91
C ALA A 18 -0.32 -4.08 5.94
N MET A 19 -1.04 -3.58 4.93
CA MET A 19 -0.56 -2.50 4.07
C MET A 19 -0.30 -1.22 4.87
N ASN A 20 -1.26 -0.80 5.70
CA ASN A 20 -1.19 0.41 6.50
C ASN A 20 0.00 0.40 7.46
N ALA A 21 0.36 -0.76 8.00
CA ALA A 21 1.54 -0.93 8.85
C ALA A 21 2.89 -0.73 8.13
N CYS A 22 2.91 -0.59 6.80
CA CYS A 22 4.12 -0.33 6.03
C CYS A 22 4.39 1.17 5.78
N TYR A 23 3.42 2.05 6.07
CA TYR A 23 3.60 3.49 5.91
C TYR A 23 4.33 4.12 7.12
N HIS A 24 5.26 5.02 6.83
CA HIS A 24 5.87 5.88 7.85
C HIS A 24 4.83 6.88 8.41
N PRO A 25 4.90 7.29 9.69
CA PRO A 25 3.98 8.28 10.26
C PRO A 25 3.96 9.63 9.56
N GLU A 26 5.05 9.99 8.87
CA GLU A 26 5.18 11.24 8.11
C GLU A 26 5.09 11.05 6.59
N ALA A 27 4.52 9.92 6.15
CA ALA A 27 4.34 9.65 4.73
C ALA A 27 3.49 10.75 4.08
N ARG A 28 3.92 11.20 2.89
CA ARG A 28 3.18 12.10 2.02
C ARG A 28 2.90 11.38 0.71
N PHE A 29 1.66 11.40 0.28
CA PHE A 29 1.20 10.73 -0.93
C PHE A 29 0.41 11.69 -1.80
N HIS A 30 0.43 11.47 -3.11
CA HIS A 30 -0.40 12.20 -4.05
C HIS A 30 -1.10 11.21 -4.97
N ASP A 31 -2.42 11.27 -4.97
CA ASP A 31 -3.30 10.46 -5.80
C ASP A 31 -4.08 11.36 -6.77
N PRO A 32 -4.27 10.98 -8.05
CA PRO A 32 -5.04 11.80 -9.00
C PRO A 32 -6.50 12.06 -8.61
N VAL A 33 -7.12 11.18 -7.82
CA VAL A 33 -8.52 11.28 -7.39
C VAL A 33 -8.61 11.95 -6.02
N PHE A 34 -7.74 11.59 -5.07
CA PHE A 34 -7.79 12.09 -3.70
C PHE A 34 -6.89 13.32 -3.44
N GLY A 35 -6.02 13.69 -4.37
CA GLY A 35 -5.08 14.79 -4.21
C GLY A 35 -3.95 14.46 -3.24
N HIS A 36 -3.56 15.42 -2.41
CA HIS A 36 -2.51 15.23 -1.40
C HIS A 36 -3.05 14.55 -0.15
N LEU A 37 -2.41 13.45 0.24
CA LEU A 37 -2.72 12.69 1.44
C LEU A 37 -1.50 12.65 2.38
N ASP A 38 -1.77 12.75 3.67
CA ASP A 38 -0.82 12.40 4.73
C ASP A 38 -0.91 10.90 5.05
N ALA A 39 -0.16 10.47 6.07
CA ALA A 39 -0.09 9.07 6.46
C ALA A 39 -1.46 8.49 6.88
N ASP A 40 -2.32 9.29 7.52
CA ASP A 40 -3.65 8.83 7.93
C ASP A 40 -4.61 8.81 6.74
N GLY A 41 -4.51 9.79 5.83
CA GLY A 41 -5.26 9.87 4.60
C GLY A 41 -5.01 8.66 3.68
N VAL A 42 -3.74 8.29 3.46
CA VAL A 42 -3.41 7.13 2.61
C VAL A 42 -3.86 5.82 3.28
N ARG A 43 -3.83 5.73 4.61
CA ARG A 43 -4.34 4.56 5.36
C ARG A 43 -5.85 4.41 5.23
N ALA A 44 -6.59 5.51 5.36
CA ALA A 44 -8.04 5.53 5.19
C ALA A 44 -8.45 5.22 3.74
N MET A 45 -7.67 5.69 2.76
CA MET A 45 -7.88 5.39 1.35
C MET A 45 -7.80 3.88 1.09
N TRP A 46 -6.75 3.19 1.58
CA TRP A 46 -6.63 1.74 1.37
C TRP A 46 -7.70 0.94 2.11
N GLU A 47 -8.08 1.35 3.32
CA GLU A 47 -9.22 0.75 4.02
C GLU A 47 -10.50 0.86 3.19
N LEU A 48 -10.79 2.04 2.63
CA LEU A 48 -11.96 2.26 1.79
C LEU A 48 -11.94 1.39 0.52
N LEU A 49 -10.82 1.40 -0.22
CA LEU A 49 -10.70 0.73 -1.51
C LEU A 49 -10.77 -0.80 -1.36
N LEU A 50 -10.07 -1.36 -0.37
CA LEU A 50 -10.00 -2.81 -0.17
C LEU A 50 -11.18 -3.38 0.58
N SER A 51 -11.91 -2.57 1.35
CA SER A 51 -13.17 -3.03 1.97
C SER A 51 -14.33 -3.10 0.97
N ARG A 52 -14.21 -2.46 -0.20
CA ARG A 52 -15.28 -2.38 -1.21
C ARG A 52 -14.93 -3.06 -2.54
N GLY A 53 -13.64 -3.19 -2.86
CA GLY A 53 -13.17 -3.83 -4.09
C GLY A 53 -13.09 -5.35 -3.94
N THR A 54 -13.75 -6.09 -4.83
CA THR A 54 -13.76 -7.57 -4.79
C THR A 54 -13.00 -8.22 -5.95
N ASP A 55 -12.68 -7.46 -7.00
CA ASP A 55 -12.10 -7.99 -8.25
C ASP A 55 -10.62 -7.63 -8.46
N LEU A 56 -9.97 -7.06 -7.45
CA LEU A 56 -8.54 -6.74 -7.54
C LEU A 56 -7.71 -8.02 -7.61
N ARG A 57 -7.02 -8.22 -8.74
CA ARG A 57 -6.03 -9.28 -8.95
C ARG A 57 -4.67 -8.64 -9.17
N LEU A 58 -3.67 -9.09 -8.42
CA LEU A 58 -2.32 -8.54 -8.44
C LEU A 58 -1.29 -9.65 -8.59
N ALA A 59 -0.34 -9.45 -9.49
CA ALA A 59 0.94 -10.16 -9.53
C ALA A 59 2.04 -9.11 -9.41
N TYR A 60 3.11 -9.42 -8.68
CA TYR A 60 4.21 -8.49 -8.45
C TYR A 60 5.55 -9.23 -8.36
N GLU A 61 6.61 -8.50 -8.67
CA GLU A 61 8.00 -8.90 -8.43
C GLU A 61 8.69 -7.74 -7.70
N VAL A 62 9.60 -8.05 -6.77
CA VAL A 62 10.35 -7.04 -6.02
C VAL A 62 11.79 -7.09 -6.51
N GLU A 63 12.13 -6.12 -7.34
CA GLU A 63 13.51 -5.88 -7.75
C GLU A 63 14.27 -5.18 -6.62
N ARG A 64 15.56 -5.49 -6.51
CA ARG A 64 16.48 -4.78 -5.62
C ARG A 64 17.58 -4.20 -6.49
N GLU A 65 17.82 -2.91 -6.34
CA GLU A 65 18.92 -2.22 -6.99
C GLU A 65 20.01 -1.97 -5.93
N GLY A 66 21.18 -2.62 -6.10
CA GLY A 66 22.41 -2.39 -5.33
C GLY A 66 22.50 -3.04 -3.94
N GLU A 67 23.37 -4.05 -3.81
CA GLU A 67 24.26 -4.20 -2.66
C GLU A 67 25.69 -4.16 -3.24
N GLU A 68 26.36 -3.01 -3.14
CA GLU A 68 27.83 -2.96 -3.06
C GLU A 68 28.23 -2.86 -1.59
#